data_AF-A0A7V2GX50-F1
#
_entry.id   AF-A0A7V2GX50-F1
#
_cell.length_a   1.000
_cell.length_b   1.000
_cell.length_c   1.000
_cell.angle_alpha   90.00
_cell.angle_beta   90.00
_cell.angle_gamma   90.00
#
_symmetry.space_group_name_H-M   'P 1'
#
loop_
_entity.id
_entity.type
_entity.pdbx_description
1 polymer ?
#
loop_
_entity_poly.entity_id
_entity_poly.type
_entity_poly.pdbx_seq_one_letter_code
_entity_poly.pdbx_strand_id
1 'polypeptide(L)'
;MSSDDDGAIDALRDATRKLADDRYGDLTDPRQVDERAAQAGDVEYLLARVRYLEADRDRALTDVRWLSPDIPVAPRDAVVRIRAICKIFPDLFSAVFVVLATHQRVPRKALAAAVKAFRSDTSALSDADVAGLLAGLWNSGREGFESILRTRKGHRSKAGALAWVKTDE
;
A
#
# COMPACT_ATOMS: atom_id res chain seq x y z
N MET A 1 -11.78 8.71 3.01
CA MET A 1 -12.79 8.83 1.95
C MET A 1 -14.06 8.24 2.49
N SER A 2 -15.09 9.07 2.59
CA SER A 2 -16.39 8.64 3.07
C SER A 2 -17.04 7.77 1.98
N SER A 3 -17.94 6.86 2.36
CA SER A 3 -18.86 6.21 1.41
C SER A 3 -19.64 7.22 0.55
N ASP A 4 -19.72 8.46 1.03
CA ASP A 4 -20.40 9.57 0.36
C ASP A 4 -19.64 10.09 -0.87
N ASP A 5 -18.29 10.02 -0.87
CA ASP A 5 -17.46 10.48 -2.00
C ASP A 5 -17.59 9.54 -3.21
N ASP A 6 -17.65 8.23 -2.96
CA ASP A 6 -17.84 7.22 -4.01
C ASP A 6 -19.20 7.36 -4.70
N GLY A 7 -20.26 7.64 -3.92
CA GLY A 7 -21.60 7.88 -4.47
C GLY A 7 -21.69 9.14 -5.32
N ALA A 8 -20.95 10.19 -4.99
CA ALA A 8 -20.90 11.42 -5.78
C ALA A 8 -20.22 11.22 -7.14
N ILE A 9 -19.12 10.44 -7.18
CA ILE A 9 -18.42 10.11 -8.43
C ILE A 9 -19.30 9.25 -9.33
N ASP A 10 -19.97 8.24 -8.76
CA ASP A 10 -20.89 7.37 -9.51
C ASP A 10 -22.05 8.18 -10.11
N ALA A 11 -22.60 9.15 -9.37
CA ALA A 11 -23.63 10.05 -9.88
C ALA A 11 -23.13 10.93 -11.04
N LEU A 12 -21.91 11.47 -10.95
CA LEU A 12 -21.30 12.24 -12.04
C LEU A 12 -21.05 11.38 -13.28
N ARG A 13 -20.61 10.13 -13.09
CA ARG A 13 -20.43 9.15 -14.17
C ARG A 13 -21.75 8.88 -14.88
N ASP A 14 -22.80 8.59 -14.11
CA ASP A 14 -24.11 8.23 -14.65
C ASP A 14 -24.77 9.40 -15.37
N ALA A 15 -24.65 10.62 -14.84
CA ALA A 15 -25.12 11.83 -15.49
C ALA A 15 -24.40 12.08 -16.83
N THR A 16 -23.08 11.91 -16.86
CA THR A 16 -22.27 12.06 -18.08
C THR A 16 -22.65 11.01 -19.12
N ARG A 17 -22.83 9.74 -18.71
CA ARG A 17 -23.26 8.67 -19.61
C ARG A 17 -24.65 8.95 -20.19
N LYS A 18 -25.59 9.40 -19.36
CA LYS A 18 -26.93 9.76 -19.82
C LYS A 18 -26.91 10.84 -20.90
N LEU A 19 -26.12 11.90 -20.70
CA LEU A 19 -25.95 12.96 -21.70
C LEU A 19 -25.32 12.43 -23.00
N ALA A 20 -24.36 11.51 -22.90
CA ALA A 20 -23.76 10.85 -24.06
C ALA A 20 -24.80 10.01 -24.82
N ASP A 21 -25.55 9.16 -24.13
CA ASP A 21 -26.55 8.28 -24.72
C ASP A 21 -27.67 9.09 -25.40
N ASP A 22 -28.14 10.17 -24.75
CA ASP A 22 -29.23 11.01 -25.25
C ASP A 22 -28.84 11.82 -26.51
N ARG A 23 -27.56 12.15 -26.70
CA ARG A 23 -27.09 13.11 -27.74
C ARG A 23 -26.17 12.50 -28.79
N TYR A 24 -25.43 11.46 -28.42
CA TYR A 24 -24.36 10.83 -29.20
C TYR A 24 -24.44 9.30 -29.15
N GLY A 25 -25.64 8.73 -28.93
CA GLY A 25 -25.83 7.29 -28.78
C GLY A 25 -25.46 6.43 -30.00
N ASP A 26 -25.15 7.06 -31.14
CA ASP A 26 -24.55 6.42 -32.32
C ASP A 26 -23.05 6.13 -32.16
N LEU A 27 -22.39 6.75 -31.19
CA LEU A 27 -20.96 6.61 -30.91
C LEU A 27 -20.73 5.75 -29.67
N THR A 28 -19.88 4.73 -29.82
CA THR A 28 -19.54 3.81 -28.72
C THR A 28 -18.21 4.13 -28.03
N ASP A 29 -17.31 4.87 -28.69
CA ASP A 29 -16.03 5.29 -28.12
C ASP A 29 -16.20 6.65 -27.42
N PRO A 30 -15.95 6.74 -26.09
CA PRO A 30 -16.01 8.00 -25.35
C PRO A 30 -15.15 9.12 -25.96
N ARG A 31 -14.05 8.80 -26.64
CA ARG A 31 -13.21 9.82 -27.29
C ARG A 31 -13.91 10.45 -28.50
N GLN A 32 -14.62 9.64 -29.27
CA GLN A 32 -15.39 10.14 -30.41
C GLN A 32 -16.57 11.01 -29.95
N VAL A 33 -17.19 10.64 -28.83
CA VAL A 33 -18.22 11.46 -28.17
C VAL A 33 -17.64 12.80 -27.74
N ASP A 34 -16.48 12.80 -27.06
CA ASP A 34 -15.80 14.02 -26.60
C ASP A 34 -15.44 14.94 -27.79
N GLU A 35 -14.92 14.40 -28.89
CA GLU A 35 -14.61 15.14 -30.11
C GLU A 35 -15.85 15.72 -30.78
N ARG A 36 -16.93 14.93 -30.90
CA ARG A 36 -18.18 15.37 -31.49
C ARG A 36 -18.85 16.46 -30.64
N ALA A 37 -18.82 16.32 -29.32
CA ALA A 37 -19.33 17.33 -28.41
C ALA A 37 -18.56 18.64 -28.49
N ALA A 38 -17.23 18.58 -28.62
CA ALA A 38 -16.40 19.75 -28.85
C ALA A 38 -16.74 20.46 -30.18
N GLN A 39 -16.92 19.70 -31.26
CA GLN A 39 -17.32 20.24 -32.57
C GLN A 39 -18.73 20.86 -32.54
N ALA A 40 -19.65 20.26 -31.79
CA ALA A 40 -21.02 20.74 -31.62
C ALA A 40 -21.14 21.91 -30.64
N GLY A 41 -20.08 22.25 -29.91
CA GLY A 41 -20.13 23.26 -28.85
C GLY A 41 -21.03 22.86 -27.68
N ASP A 42 -21.15 21.56 -27.39
CA ASP A 42 -21.98 21.05 -26.29
C ASP A 42 -21.29 21.26 -24.94
N VAL A 43 -21.42 22.49 -24.43
CA VAL A 43 -20.82 22.91 -23.17
C VAL A 43 -21.35 22.11 -21.98
N GLU A 44 -22.60 21.67 -22.00
CA GLU A 44 -23.21 20.94 -20.89
C GLU A 44 -22.57 19.56 -20.73
N TYR A 45 -22.46 18.80 -21.83
CA TYR A 45 -21.76 17.51 -21.83
C TYR A 45 -20.29 17.69 -21.42
N LEU A 46 -19.58 18.64 -22.03
CA LEU A 46 -18.15 18.83 -21.78
C LEU A 46 -17.87 19.22 -20.32
N LEU A 47 -18.70 20.07 -19.71
CA LEU A 47 -18.55 20.42 -18.29
C LEU A 47 -18.86 19.24 -17.37
N ALA A 48 -19.90 18.45 -17.66
CA ALA A 48 -20.19 17.24 -16.90
C ALA A 48 -19.03 16.23 -16.99
N ARG A 49 -18.48 16.04 -18.19
CA ARG A 49 -17.34 15.18 -18.47
C ARG A 49 -16.08 15.60 -17.72
N VAL A 50 -15.74 16.90 -17.74
CA VAL A 50 -14.60 17.44 -17.00
C VAL A 50 -14.76 17.19 -15.50
N ARG A 51 -15.93 17.50 -14.92
CA ARG A 51 -16.18 17.28 -13.48
C ARG A 51 -16.05 15.81 -13.09
N TYR A 52 -16.59 14.89 -13.90
CA TYR A 52 -16.42 13.46 -13.68
C TYR A 52 -14.95 13.05 -13.70
N LEU A 53 -14.19 13.47 -14.71
CA LEU A 53 -12.78 13.11 -14.86
C LEU A 53 -11.90 13.71 -13.75
N GLU A 54 -12.20 14.93 -13.31
CA GLU A 54 -11.52 15.53 -12.16
C GLU A 54 -11.78 14.74 -10.88
N ALA A 55 -13.03 14.35 -10.62
CA ALA A 55 -13.39 13.56 -9.44
C ALA A 55 -12.78 12.15 -9.47
N ASP A 56 -12.77 11.49 -10.65
CA ASP A 56 -12.13 10.19 -10.83
C ASP A 56 -10.61 10.26 -10.65
N ARG A 57 -9.96 11.31 -11.18
CA ARG A 57 -8.53 11.57 -10.96
C ARG A 57 -8.24 11.78 -9.47
N ASP A 58 -9.03 12.59 -8.78
CA ASP A 58 -8.79 12.92 -7.38
C ASP A 58 -9.01 11.70 -6.47
N ARG A 59 -9.94 10.80 -6.83
CA ARG A 59 -10.08 9.47 -6.23
C ARG A 59 -8.82 8.63 -6.45
N ALA A 60 -8.38 8.48 -7.69
CA ALA A 60 -7.19 7.70 -8.02
C ALA A 60 -5.93 8.24 -7.31
N LEU A 61 -5.78 9.56 -7.22
CA LEU A 61 -4.70 10.20 -6.47
C LEU A 61 -4.80 9.93 -4.97
N THR A 62 -6.00 9.89 -4.41
CA THR A 62 -6.17 9.56 -2.99
C THR A 62 -5.86 8.09 -2.70
N ASP A 63 -6.20 7.20 -3.63
CA ASP A 63 -5.89 5.77 -3.56
C ASP A 63 -4.38 5.48 -3.59
N VAL A 64 -3.56 6.34 -4.21
CA VAL A 64 -2.09 6.20 -4.21
C VAL A 64 -1.39 7.17 -3.26
N ARG A 65 -2.09 8.17 -2.71
CA ARG A 65 -1.51 9.21 -1.83
C ARG A 65 -0.77 8.62 -0.65
N TRP A 66 -1.19 7.46 -0.16
CA TRP A 66 -0.56 6.80 0.98
C TRP A 66 0.82 6.22 0.68
N LEU A 67 1.18 6.08 -0.60
CA LEU A 67 2.53 5.74 -1.02
C LEU A 67 3.49 6.94 -0.92
N SER A 68 2.96 8.15 -0.75
CA SER A 68 3.78 9.34 -0.58
C SER A 68 4.50 9.31 0.78
N PRO A 69 5.82 9.52 0.80
CA PRO A 69 6.59 9.53 2.04
C PRO A 69 6.20 10.68 2.99
N ASP A 70 5.63 11.76 2.46
CA ASP A 70 5.38 13.00 3.21
C ASP A 70 4.01 13.04 3.92
N ILE A 71 3.10 12.15 3.55
CA ILE A 71 1.72 12.22 4.00
C ILE A 71 1.55 11.45 5.32
N PRO A 72 1.04 12.09 6.38
CA PRO A 72 0.72 11.39 7.61
C PRO A 72 -0.46 10.43 7.36
N VAL A 73 -0.29 9.17 7.73
CA VAL A 73 -1.32 8.13 7.60
C VAL A 73 -1.98 7.92 8.97
N ALA A 74 -3.31 7.89 9.00
CA ALA A 74 -4.04 7.54 10.21
C ALA A 74 -3.65 6.12 10.67
N PRO A 75 -3.47 5.86 11.98
CA PRO A 75 -2.98 4.56 12.46
C PRO A 75 -3.80 3.36 11.99
N ARG A 76 -5.13 3.49 11.93
CA ARG A 76 -6.04 2.44 11.45
C ARG A 76 -5.73 2.06 9.99
N ASP A 77 -5.54 3.06 9.13
CA ASP A 77 -5.32 2.87 7.70
C ASP A 77 -3.94 2.26 7.43
N ALA A 78 -2.92 2.67 8.20
CA ALA A 78 -1.59 2.07 8.15
C ALA A 78 -1.65 0.56 8.44
N VAL A 79 -2.40 0.13 9.47
CA VAL A 79 -2.53 -1.29 9.82
C VAL A 79 -3.21 -2.09 8.71
N VAL A 80 -4.29 -1.56 8.11
CA VAL A 80 -4.99 -2.23 6.99
C VAL A 80 -4.06 -2.39 5.79
N ARG A 81 -3.27 -1.36 5.47
CA ARG A 81 -2.31 -1.37 4.36
C ARG A 81 -1.14 -2.32 4.61
N ILE A 82 -0.54 -2.28 5.79
CA ILE A 82 0.52 -3.21 6.17
C ILE A 82 0.03 -4.66 6.06
N ARG A 83 -1.21 -4.95 6.50
CA ARG A 83 -1.82 -6.28 6.31
C ARG A 83 -1.91 -6.66 4.84
N ALA A 84 -2.35 -5.74 3.96
CA ALA A 84 -2.45 -5.99 2.53
C ALA A 84 -1.07 -6.24 1.92
N ILE A 85 -0.06 -5.42 2.25
CA ILE A 85 1.33 -5.59 1.79
C ILE A 85 1.86 -6.97 2.21
N CYS A 86 1.70 -7.35 3.48
CA CYS A 86 2.17 -8.65 3.96
C CYS A 86 1.50 -9.86 3.26
N LYS A 87 0.30 -9.69 2.68
CA LYS A 87 -0.37 -10.70 1.87
C LYS A 87 0.08 -10.71 0.41
N ILE A 88 0.30 -9.54 -0.18
CA ILE A 88 0.68 -9.38 -1.59
C ILE A 88 2.12 -9.84 -1.84
N PHE A 89 3.04 -9.52 -0.91
CA PHE A 89 4.46 -9.85 -1.05
C PHE A 89 4.76 -11.17 -0.33
N PRO A 90 5.05 -12.27 -1.08
CA PRO A 90 5.21 -13.59 -0.49
C PRO A 90 6.47 -13.70 0.38
N ASP A 91 7.58 -13.10 -0.03
CA ASP A 91 8.83 -13.14 0.73
C ASP A 91 8.91 -12.04 1.79
N LEU A 92 9.64 -12.33 2.88
CA LEU A 92 9.73 -11.41 4.02
C LEU A 92 10.44 -10.12 3.66
N PHE A 93 11.50 -10.22 2.85
CA PHE A 93 12.32 -9.07 2.48
C PHE A 93 11.48 -8.04 1.72
N SER A 94 10.78 -8.45 0.66
CA SER A 94 9.93 -7.56 -0.15
C SER A 94 8.81 -6.95 0.69
N ALA A 95 8.17 -7.75 1.55
CA ALA A 95 7.11 -7.24 2.43
C ALA A 95 7.65 -6.16 3.39
N VAL A 96 8.75 -6.43 4.09
CA VAL A 96 9.39 -5.50 5.04
C VAL A 96 9.90 -4.25 4.31
N PHE A 97 10.45 -4.42 3.10
CA PHE A 97 10.91 -3.34 2.24
C PHE A 97 9.79 -2.39 1.85
N VAL A 98 8.69 -2.92 1.33
CA VAL A 98 7.54 -2.10 0.90
C VAL A 98 6.89 -1.43 2.10
N VAL A 99 6.74 -2.11 3.24
CA VAL A 99 6.25 -1.48 4.48
C VAL A 99 7.13 -0.30 4.88
N LEU A 100 8.45 -0.48 4.89
CA LEU A 100 9.39 0.58 5.26
C LEU A 100 9.34 1.77 4.29
N ALA A 101 9.28 1.49 2.98
CA ALA A 101 9.24 2.51 1.94
C ALA A 101 7.95 3.36 1.98
N THR A 102 6.81 2.72 2.30
CA THR A 102 5.48 3.34 2.23
C THR A 102 4.98 3.90 3.56
N HIS A 103 5.58 3.53 4.69
CA HIS A 103 5.14 3.94 6.04
C HIS A 103 6.26 4.62 6.84
N GLN A 104 7.06 5.48 6.20
CA GLN A 104 8.27 6.10 6.78
C GLN A 104 8.00 6.93 8.04
N ARG A 105 6.79 7.50 8.16
CA ARG A 105 6.35 8.30 9.32
C ARG A 105 5.87 7.48 10.51
N VAL A 106 5.71 6.17 10.35
CA VAL A 106 5.29 5.28 11.44
C VAL A 106 6.52 4.86 12.24
N PRO A 107 6.48 4.89 13.59
CA PRO A 107 7.61 4.43 14.40
C PRO A 107 8.00 2.99 14.08
N ARG A 108 9.30 2.72 13.93
CA ARG A 108 9.81 1.38 13.57
C ARG A 108 9.32 0.27 14.51
N LYS A 109 9.13 0.56 15.79
CA LYS A 109 8.57 -0.39 16.77
C LYS A 109 7.11 -0.77 16.44
N ALA A 110 6.30 0.20 16.02
CA ALA A 110 4.91 -0.04 15.61
C ALA A 110 4.85 -0.81 14.29
N LEU A 111 5.73 -0.48 13.34
CA LEU A 111 5.89 -1.26 12.10
C LEU A 111 6.29 -2.71 12.38
N ALA A 112 7.25 -2.92 13.27
CA ALA A 112 7.70 -4.26 13.64
C ALA A 112 6.56 -5.11 14.24
N ALA A 113 5.78 -4.53 15.16
CA ALA A 113 4.63 -5.20 15.74
C ALA A 113 3.57 -5.55 14.69
N ALA A 114 3.27 -4.64 13.76
CA ALA A 114 2.29 -4.86 12.69
C ALA A 114 2.76 -5.94 11.70
N VAL A 115 4.01 -5.87 11.24
CA VAL A 115 4.61 -6.90 10.37
C VAL A 115 4.52 -8.26 11.06
N LYS A 116 4.91 -8.34 12.33
CA LYS A 116 4.89 -9.59 13.08
C LYS A 116 3.48 -10.18 13.23
N ALA A 117 2.48 -9.34 13.45
CA ALA A 117 1.10 -9.77 13.56
C ALA A 117 0.53 -10.36 12.26
N PHE A 118 1.04 -9.96 11.10
CA PHE A 118 0.53 -10.40 9.79
C PHE A 118 1.43 -11.39 9.06
N ARG A 119 2.63 -11.67 9.58
CA ARG A 119 3.63 -12.55 8.95
C ARG A 119 4.00 -13.74 9.84
N SER A 120 3.54 -14.92 9.47
CA SER A 120 3.80 -16.17 10.22
C SER A 120 5.28 -16.57 10.23
N ASP A 121 6.04 -16.22 9.21
CA ASP A 121 7.48 -16.49 9.11
C ASP A 121 8.34 -15.64 10.05
N THR A 122 7.75 -14.63 10.69
CA THR A 122 8.37 -13.87 11.79
C THR A 122 8.01 -14.39 13.18
N SER A 123 7.23 -15.48 13.28
CA SER A 123 6.82 -16.07 14.57
C SER A 123 8.01 -16.42 15.48
N ALA A 124 9.13 -16.83 14.87
CA ALA A 124 10.38 -17.11 15.56
C ALA A 124 11.25 -15.86 15.82
N LEU A 125 10.74 -14.65 15.65
CA LEU A 125 11.47 -13.40 15.90
C LEU A 125 10.80 -12.61 17.02
N SER A 126 11.60 -11.93 17.85
CA SER A 126 11.05 -10.94 18.78
C SER A 126 10.69 -9.64 18.05
N ASP A 127 9.90 -8.77 18.68
CA ASP A 127 9.58 -7.46 18.09
C ASP A 127 10.85 -6.61 17.89
N ALA A 128 11.84 -6.78 18.78
CA ALA A 128 13.14 -6.15 18.66
C ALA A 128 13.94 -6.68 17.47
N ASP A 129 13.84 -7.97 17.15
CA ASP A 129 14.49 -8.56 15.98
C ASP A 129 13.90 -8.01 14.69
N VAL A 130 12.56 -7.93 14.60
CA VAL A 130 11.87 -7.36 13.42
C VAL A 130 12.16 -5.86 13.28
N ALA A 131 12.23 -5.12 14.38
CA ALA A 131 12.69 -3.73 14.36
C ALA A 131 14.15 -3.61 13.88
N GLY A 132 15.01 -4.56 14.25
CA GLY A 132 16.38 -4.66 13.76
C GLY A 132 16.45 -4.94 12.26
N LEU A 133 15.57 -5.79 11.73
CA LEU A 133 15.45 -6.03 10.28
C LEU A 133 15.09 -4.75 9.53
N LEU A 134 14.10 -3.98 10.03
CA LEU A 134 13.72 -2.68 9.46
C LEU A 134 14.88 -1.68 9.49
N ALA A 135 15.64 -1.63 10.59
CA ALA A 135 16.80 -0.75 10.72
C ALA A 135 17.96 -1.15 9.79
N GLY A 136 18.29 -2.45 9.72
CA GLY A 136 19.32 -2.98 8.84
C GLY A 136 18.98 -2.72 7.37
N LEU A 137 17.70 -2.89 7.01
CA LEU A 137 17.19 -2.57 5.69
C LEU A 137 17.32 -1.06 5.36
N TRP A 138 16.98 -0.18 6.30
CA TRP A 138 17.10 1.27 6.11
C TRP A 138 18.54 1.73 5.87
N ASN A 139 19.49 1.14 6.60
CA ASN A 139 20.88 1.59 6.58
C ASN A 139 21.73 0.94 5.49
N SER A 140 21.42 -0.31 5.11
CA SER A 140 22.29 -1.11 4.22
C SER A 140 21.50 -1.97 3.24
N GLY A 141 20.23 -1.65 3.01
CA GLY A 141 19.39 -2.37 2.06
C GLY A 141 19.30 -3.87 2.36
N ARG A 142 19.34 -4.67 1.29
CA ARG A 142 19.20 -6.13 1.39
C ARG A 142 20.30 -6.78 2.23
N GLU A 143 21.54 -6.31 2.12
CA GLU A 143 22.66 -6.88 2.86
C GLU A 143 22.51 -6.70 4.38
N GLY A 144 22.08 -5.51 4.81
CA GLY A 144 21.79 -5.23 6.22
C GLY A 144 20.66 -6.10 6.77
N PHE A 145 19.59 -6.26 5.98
CA PHE A 145 18.48 -7.14 6.32
C PHE A 145 18.93 -8.60 6.52
N GLU A 146 19.65 -9.16 5.54
CA GLU A 146 20.11 -10.55 5.58
C GLU A 146 21.14 -10.79 6.69
N SER A 147 22.01 -9.81 6.97
CA SER A 147 22.98 -9.88 8.07
C SER A 147 22.30 -10.06 9.43
N ILE A 148 21.26 -9.24 9.70
CA ILE A 148 20.47 -9.35 10.93
C ILE A 148 19.73 -10.69 10.98
N LEU A 149 19.09 -11.09 9.88
CA LEU A 149 18.32 -12.34 9.81
C LEU A 149 19.20 -13.56 10.10
N ARG A 150 20.40 -13.60 9.50
CA ARG A 150 21.39 -14.66 9.73
C ARG A 150 21.88 -14.69 11.17
N THR A 151 22.18 -13.53 11.75
CA THR A 151 22.66 -13.43 13.14
C THR A 151 21.62 -13.93 14.12
N ARG A 152 20.34 -13.59 13.93
CA ARG A 152 19.25 -14.00 14.82
C ARG A 152 18.85 -15.47 14.64
N LYS A 153 18.87 -15.99 13.42
CA LYS A 153 18.70 -17.44 13.18
C LYS A 153 19.86 -18.26 13.80
N GLY A 154 21.10 -17.80 13.65
CA GLY A 154 22.28 -18.46 14.22
C GLY A 154 22.39 -18.41 15.75
N HIS A 155 21.80 -17.40 16.40
CA HIS A 155 21.81 -17.31 17.85
C HIS A 155 20.79 -18.26 18.52
N ARG A 156 19.72 -18.65 17.82
CA ARG A 156 18.76 -19.64 18.34
C ARG A 156 19.24 -21.08 18.18
N SER A 157 19.99 -21.41 17.13
CA SER A 157 20.56 -22.76 16.98
C SER A 157 21.66 -23.07 17.99
N LYS A 158 22.37 -22.05 18.49
CA LYS A 158 23.43 -22.21 19.51
C LYS A 158 22.94 -22.23 20.96
N ALA A 159 21.73 -21.74 21.25
CA ALA A 159 21.18 -21.74 22.60
C ALA A 159 20.75 -23.14 23.12
N GLY A 160 20.77 -24.16 22.25
CA GLY A 160 20.47 -25.56 22.62
C GLY A 160 21.67 -26.50 22.72
N ALA A 161 22.91 -26.02 22.55
CA ALA A 161 24.07 -26.90 22.35
C ALA A 161 25.15 -26.82 23.45
N LEU A 162 24.93 -26.14 24.58
CA LEU A 162 25.95 -26.00 25.65
C LEU A 162 25.37 -26.14 27.07
N ALA A 163 24.59 -27.19 27.31
CA ALA A 163 24.40 -27.72 28.66
C ALA A 163 24.75 -29.21 28.59
N TRP A 164 25.56 -29.70 29.53
CA TRP A 164 26.00 -31.11 29.69
C TRP A 164 27.24 -31.56 28.91
N VAL A 165 28.43 -31.03 29.25
CA VAL A 165 29.59 -31.89 29.53
C VAL A 165 30.40 -31.23 30.66
N LYS A 166 30.11 -31.62 31.89
CA LYS A 166 31.13 -31.76 32.95
C LYS A 166 31.19 -33.24 33.21
N THR A 167 32.25 -33.89 32.75
CA THR A 167 32.68 -35.18 33.29
C THR A 167 33.90 -34.87 34.13
N ASP A 168 33.68 -34.88 35.44
CA ASP A 168 34.76 -35.11 36.41
C ASP A 168 35.14 -36.59 36.29
N GLU A 169 36.39 -36.86 35.93
CA GLU A 169 37.22 -38.01 36.34
C GLU A 169 38.68 -37.76 35.93
#